data_AF-A0A4R2LMI7-F1
#
_entry.id   AF-A0A4R2LMI7-F1
#
_cell.length_a   1.000
_cell.length_b   1.000
_cell.length_c   1.000
_cell.angle_alpha   90.00
_cell.angle_beta   90.00
_cell.angle_gamma   90.00
#
_symmetry.space_group_name_H-M   'P 1'
#
loop_
_entity.id
_entity.type
_entity.pdbx_description
1 polymer ?
#
loop_
_entity_poly.entity_id
_entity_poly.type
_entity_poly.pdbx_seq_one_letter_code
_entity_poly.pdbx_strand_id
1 'polypeptide(L)'
;TQRTLTASIAGKAWPMGKTVTYRISTSSISVEAKLNVIAPGDFEHTGGTQNYTVSSYLEVTRPGDATKTLPMAWTVEYSTDNGLNWSSTKPAWLTTFTESGAGDTGPTNHTAGVAPQVNSAPADPHTEALRNAAPVSNHDLSTHDYQGNTAPMRTANCYIVNAPGTYRLPLVYGNAVDYVKVPGGPNPGWNTSAYTSTASGSNVLNPFINHLGAGITNPYIYNNANCTPNSCTLVWQDEANLVTDVALSSDGHFLTFTVNQATIHQGNAVVAVRDASNTVLWSWHIWVTDYRPGTTGTTTTPDKEITNYQGHRYKIMAVNLGWCDEKEEIYAERTVQVRFRQTGTGATQTITVKQKAHTITEFGNNTYYQWGRKDPFVGVLVQEINKTWYDAGGNVKTNQTPPTSSFLYYNACITSGITRPNTFCTNSNMDYEYANLWSADNTVYTAYTANDNPVVKTIYDPCPAGYKMPPNNVYTGFTTTGQYADSSSEFNVQGSWNNGWNFHCGLNFTGDTVFFPASGFRYYNSAVPINVGSHVYYWLAGPNGTYYGCYLTFRSFYVRPLYGYQCRSAGFGVRPCQE
;
A
#
# COMPACT_ATOMS: atom_id res chain seq x y z
N THR A 1 -29.99 20.37 52.77
CA THR A 1 -29.27 20.47 54.07
C THR A 1 -30.00 21.43 54.98
N GLN A 2 -30.18 21.07 56.24
CA GLN A 2 -30.74 21.97 57.25
C GLN A 2 -29.80 23.17 57.42
N ARG A 3 -30.34 24.40 57.37
CA ARG A 3 -29.58 25.62 57.66
C ARG A 3 -30.16 26.31 58.88
N THR A 4 -29.28 26.66 59.81
CA THR A 4 -29.61 27.46 60.99
C THR A 4 -29.25 28.91 60.69
N LEU A 5 -30.26 29.80 60.69
CA LEU A 5 -30.06 31.23 60.60
C LEU A 5 -30.02 31.79 62.02
N THR A 6 -28.91 32.42 62.39
CA THR A 6 -28.74 33.12 63.67
C THR A 6 -28.74 34.62 63.44
N ALA A 7 -29.52 35.34 64.24
CA ALA A 7 -29.56 36.79 64.24
C ALA A 7 -29.42 37.30 65.68
N SER A 8 -28.64 38.35 65.88
CA SER A 8 -28.57 39.04 67.17
C SER A 8 -29.80 39.92 67.36
N ILE A 9 -30.46 39.79 68.50
CA ILE A 9 -31.55 40.69 68.91
C ILE A 9 -31.04 41.84 69.80
N ALA A 10 -29.72 41.97 69.99
CA ALA A 10 -29.11 43.02 70.80
C ALA A 10 -29.13 44.37 70.07
N GLY A 11 -29.47 45.44 70.81
CA GLY A 11 -29.46 46.82 70.31
C GLY A 11 -30.84 47.48 70.14
N LYS A 12 -31.94 46.83 70.54
CA LYS A 12 -33.26 47.48 70.60
C LYS A 12 -33.75 47.55 72.05
N ALA A 13 -34.17 48.74 72.47
CA ALA A 13 -34.83 48.92 73.76
C ALA A 13 -36.07 48.00 73.81
N TRP A 14 -36.30 47.36 74.95
CA TRP A 14 -37.47 46.53 75.21
C TRP A 14 -38.46 47.35 76.05
N PRO A 15 -39.29 48.21 75.43
CA PRO A 15 -40.22 49.04 76.16
C PRO A 15 -41.29 48.20 76.85
N MET A 16 -41.46 48.42 78.15
CA MET A 16 -42.45 47.75 78.99
C MET A 16 -43.86 47.94 78.42
N GLY A 17 -44.63 46.85 78.30
CA GLY A 17 -46.01 46.86 77.83
C GLY A 17 -46.22 46.87 76.30
N LYS A 18 -45.17 46.67 75.49
CA LYS A 18 -45.27 46.59 74.01
C LYS A 18 -44.87 45.21 73.48
N THR A 19 -45.51 44.78 72.39
CA THR A 19 -45.10 43.59 71.64
C THR A 19 -44.06 43.98 70.59
N VAL A 20 -42.92 43.29 70.56
CA VAL A 20 -41.90 43.44 69.52
C VAL A 20 -41.96 42.22 68.60
N THR A 21 -42.39 42.43 67.35
CA THR A 21 -42.47 41.37 66.35
C THR A 21 -41.19 41.36 65.50
N TYR A 22 -40.48 40.23 65.51
CA TYR A 22 -39.36 39.99 64.62
C TYR A 22 -39.84 39.18 63.41
N ARG A 23 -39.43 39.59 62.20
CA ARG A 23 -39.71 38.86 60.97
C ARG A 23 -38.41 38.28 60.43
N ILE A 24 -38.39 36.96 60.25
CA ILE A 24 -37.34 36.31 59.44
C ILE A 24 -37.73 36.53 57.97
N SER A 25 -36.85 37.16 57.21
CA SER A 25 -37.01 37.33 55.76
C SER A 25 -35.83 36.70 55.04
N THR A 26 -36.11 35.93 54.00
CA THR A 26 -35.10 35.39 53.08
C THR A 26 -34.82 36.34 51.91
N SER A 27 -35.46 37.51 51.87
CA SER A 27 -35.37 38.47 50.77
C SER A 27 -33.96 39.03 50.50
N SER A 28 -33.02 38.89 51.45
CA SER A 28 -31.62 39.29 51.29
C SER A 28 -30.68 38.14 50.90
N ILE A 29 -31.20 36.91 50.77
CA ILE A 29 -30.44 35.73 50.34
C ILE A 29 -30.64 35.58 48.83
N SER A 30 -29.54 35.64 48.08
CA SER A 30 -29.53 35.27 46.67
C SER A 30 -29.03 33.83 46.52
N VAL A 31 -29.68 33.06 45.67
CA VAL A 31 -29.28 31.70 45.30
C VAL A 31 -29.17 31.64 43.79
N GLU A 32 -27.94 31.53 43.28
CA GLU A 32 -27.66 31.50 41.85
C GLU A 32 -27.21 30.10 41.43
N ALA A 33 -27.79 29.57 40.37
CA ALA A 33 -27.36 28.31 39.77
C ALA A 33 -26.11 28.53 38.91
N LYS A 34 -25.03 27.81 39.22
CA LYS A 34 -23.80 27.79 38.42
C LYS A 34 -23.64 26.42 37.78
N LEU A 35 -23.72 26.36 36.46
CA LEU A 35 -23.40 25.21 35.65
C LEU A 35 -22.40 25.67 34.58
N ASN A 36 -21.19 25.10 34.61
CA ASN A 36 -20.17 25.35 33.61
C ASN A 36 -19.63 24.01 33.09
N VAL A 37 -19.62 23.83 31.77
CA VAL A 37 -19.15 22.63 31.08
C VAL A 37 -18.16 23.03 30.01
N ILE A 38 -16.94 22.51 30.08
CA ILE A 38 -15.94 22.66 29.03
C ILE A 38 -15.96 21.40 28.19
N ALA A 39 -16.25 21.55 26.89
CA ALA A 39 -16.33 20.45 25.94
C ALA A 39 -14.97 19.71 25.80
N PRO A 40 -14.99 18.42 25.41
CA PRO A 40 -13.77 17.79 24.93
C PRO A 40 -13.30 18.45 23.63
N GLY A 41 -12.03 18.26 23.27
CA GLY A 41 -11.56 18.62 21.94
C GLY A 41 -12.20 17.77 20.85
N ASP A 42 -11.99 18.17 19.60
CA ASP A 42 -12.46 17.42 18.44
C ASP A 42 -11.71 16.08 18.33
N PHE A 43 -12.44 15.02 17.97
CA PHE A 43 -11.87 13.70 17.75
C PHE A 43 -11.52 13.49 16.28
N GLU A 44 -10.45 12.73 16.03
CA GLU A 44 -10.08 12.26 14.69
C GLU A 44 -10.88 11.02 14.28
N HIS A 45 -10.82 10.66 13.00
CA HIS A 45 -11.54 9.51 12.44
C HIS A 45 -11.19 8.16 13.09
N THR A 46 -9.99 8.02 13.64
CA THR A 46 -9.56 6.83 14.39
C THR A 46 -10.28 6.65 15.74
N GLY A 47 -11.01 7.67 16.20
CA GLY A 47 -11.64 7.67 17.52
C GLY A 47 -10.64 7.81 18.66
N GLY A 48 -11.05 7.42 19.87
CA GLY A 48 -10.23 7.49 21.08
C GLY A 48 -10.94 8.14 22.26
N THR A 49 -10.17 8.63 23.22
CA THR A 49 -10.68 9.24 24.46
C THR A 49 -10.15 10.65 24.67
N GLN A 50 -11.02 11.57 25.09
CA GLN A 50 -10.65 12.92 25.52
C GLN A 50 -11.37 13.31 26.80
N ASN A 51 -10.87 14.34 27.48
CA ASN A 51 -11.43 14.82 28.72
C ASN A 51 -12.32 16.05 28.50
N TYR A 52 -13.34 16.17 29.34
CA TYR A 52 -14.21 17.34 29.46
C TYR A 52 -14.41 17.65 30.94
N THR A 53 -14.82 18.88 31.28
CA THR A 53 -15.03 19.25 32.70
C THR A 53 -16.44 19.72 32.97
N VAL A 54 -16.92 19.45 34.19
CA VAL A 54 -18.22 19.92 34.69
C VAL A 54 -18.02 20.57 36.06
N SER A 55 -18.58 21.76 36.24
CA SER A 55 -18.79 22.43 37.53
C SER A 55 -20.28 22.66 37.70
N SER A 56 -20.87 22.18 38.79
CA SER A 56 -22.31 22.31 39.03
C SER A 56 -22.58 22.50 40.51
N TYR A 57 -22.96 23.72 40.88
CA TYR A 57 -23.24 24.12 42.25
C TYR A 57 -24.23 25.28 42.33
N LEU A 58 -24.80 25.51 43.51
CA LEU A 58 -25.48 26.76 43.86
C LEU A 58 -24.51 27.69 44.56
N GLU A 59 -24.51 28.95 44.17
CA GLU A 59 -23.88 30.03 44.92
C GLU A 59 -24.91 30.73 45.79
N VAL A 60 -24.71 30.73 47.10
CA VAL A 60 -25.59 31.38 48.07
C VAL A 60 -24.87 32.58 48.66
N THR A 61 -25.41 33.77 48.42
CA THR A 61 -24.85 35.04 48.88
C THR A 61 -25.84 35.82 49.73
N ARG A 62 -25.29 36.57 50.71
CA ARG A 62 -26.03 37.52 51.53
C ARG A 62 -25.10 38.69 51.87
N PRO A 63 -25.55 39.95 51.82
CA PRO A 63 -24.72 41.09 52.21
C PRO A 63 -24.15 40.93 53.62
N GLY A 64 -22.82 41.05 53.75
CA GLY A 64 -22.10 40.91 55.03
C GLY A 64 -21.64 39.49 55.38
N ASP A 65 -22.05 38.46 54.64
CA ASP A 65 -21.60 37.07 54.83
C ASP A 65 -20.63 36.63 53.73
N ALA A 66 -19.77 35.66 54.04
CA ALA A 66 -18.98 34.99 53.03
C ALA A 66 -19.87 34.11 52.11
N THR A 67 -19.63 34.17 50.81
CA THR A 67 -20.28 33.32 49.80
C THR A 67 -20.12 31.83 50.14
N LYS A 68 -21.20 31.06 50.00
CA LYS A 68 -21.18 29.60 50.20
C LYS A 68 -21.61 28.89 48.92
N THR A 69 -20.87 27.85 48.56
CA THR A 69 -21.19 26.99 47.41
C THR A 69 -21.76 25.66 47.89
N LEU A 70 -22.70 25.10 47.13
CA LEU A 70 -23.31 23.80 47.39
C LEU A 70 -23.32 22.98 46.10
N PRO A 71 -22.59 21.85 46.01
CA PRO A 71 -22.66 20.95 44.86
C PRO A 71 -24.10 20.58 44.48
N MET A 72 -24.39 20.60 43.18
CA MET A 72 -25.71 20.25 42.64
C MET A 72 -25.61 19.14 41.61
N ALA A 73 -26.44 18.11 41.81
CA ALA A 73 -26.51 17.00 40.89
C ALA A 73 -26.90 17.47 39.49
N TRP A 74 -26.41 16.78 38.46
CA TRP A 74 -26.71 17.08 37.07
C TRP A 74 -26.96 15.80 36.28
N THR A 75 -27.69 15.94 35.18
CA THR A 75 -28.01 14.88 34.22
C THR A 75 -27.76 15.39 32.80
N VAL A 76 -27.67 14.49 31.83
CA VAL A 76 -27.51 14.85 30.41
C VAL A 76 -28.61 14.27 29.54
N GLU A 77 -28.74 14.88 28.37
CA GLU A 77 -29.52 14.38 27.24
C GLU A 77 -28.79 14.74 25.93
N TYR A 78 -29.11 13.99 24.89
CA TYR A 78 -28.39 13.98 23.63
C TYR A 78 -29.29 14.44 22.48
N SER A 79 -28.71 15.12 21.51
CA SER A 79 -29.36 15.48 20.24
C SER A 79 -28.42 15.21 19.07
N THR A 80 -28.94 14.48 18.07
CA THR A 80 -28.24 14.15 16.81
C THR A 80 -28.73 15.00 15.64
N ASP A 81 -29.60 15.97 15.89
CA ASP A 81 -30.26 16.82 14.89
C ASP A 81 -30.12 18.31 15.24
N ASN A 82 -28.95 18.69 15.76
CA ASN A 82 -28.60 20.07 16.11
C ASN A 82 -29.57 20.75 17.11
N GLY A 83 -30.07 19.98 18.08
CA GLY A 83 -30.86 20.47 19.20
C GLY A 83 -32.37 20.50 18.94
N LEU A 84 -32.85 19.98 17.81
CA LEU A 84 -34.29 19.92 17.49
C LEU A 84 -35.01 18.90 18.38
N ASN A 85 -34.43 17.71 18.56
CA ASN A 85 -34.96 16.68 19.44
C ASN A 85 -33.92 16.24 20.48
N TRP A 86 -34.39 15.94 21.70
CA TRP A 86 -33.55 15.54 22.83
C TRP A 86 -33.96 14.17 23.35
N SER A 87 -32.99 13.31 23.59
CA SER A 87 -33.18 11.94 24.06
C SER A 87 -32.22 11.62 25.21
N SER A 88 -32.62 10.75 26.13
CA SER A 88 -31.69 10.17 27.12
C SER A 88 -30.79 9.08 26.52
N THR A 89 -30.99 8.72 25.25
CA THR A 89 -30.21 7.67 24.60
C THR A 89 -28.93 8.23 24.00
N LYS A 90 -27.80 7.79 24.54
CA LYS A 90 -26.47 8.10 24.02
C LYS A 90 -26.25 7.44 22.64
N PRO A 91 -25.70 8.15 21.64
CA PRO A 91 -25.33 7.54 20.36
C PRO A 91 -24.31 6.40 20.55
N ALA A 92 -24.46 5.31 19.80
CA ALA A 92 -23.60 4.12 19.93
C ALA A 92 -22.10 4.42 19.71
N TRP A 93 -21.79 5.42 18.88
CA TRP A 93 -20.41 5.82 18.61
C TRP A 93 -19.76 6.66 19.71
N LEU A 94 -20.54 7.24 20.64
CA LEU A 94 -20.05 7.86 21.88
C LEU A 94 -19.89 6.77 22.94
N THR A 95 -18.83 5.97 22.81
CA THR A 95 -18.60 4.73 23.56
C THR A 95 -18.54 4.95 25.07
N THR A 96 -17.95 6.06 25.53
CA THR A 96 -17.84 6.40 26.95
C THR A 96 -18.31 7.82 27.20
N PHE A 97 -19.18 8.04 28.18
CA PHE A 97 -19.59 9.38 28.62
C PHE A 97 -20.26 9.30 30.00
N THR A 98 -19.94 10.22 30.91
CA THR A 98 -20.63 10.33 32.21
C THR A 98 -22.00 10.98 32.04
N GLU A 99 -23.08 10.25 32.37
CA GLU A 99 -24.46 10.71 32.10
C GLU A 99 -25.11 11.46 33.27
N SER A 100 -24.54 11.35 34.47
CA SER A 100 -24.96 12.11 35.66
C SER A 100 -23.84 12.24 36.67
N GLY A 101 -23.95 13.23 37.56
CA GLY A 101 -22.99 13.43 38.65
C GLY A 101 -23.62 14.19 39.81
N ALA A 102 -23.01 14.09 41.00
CA ALA A 102 -23.49 14.77 42.22
C ALA A 102 -23.25 16.29 42.22
N GLY A 103 -22.45 16.79 41.27
CA GLY A 103 -21.97 18.17 41.22
C GLY A 103 -20.70 18.39 42.02
N ASP A 104 -20.01 19.47 41.71
CA ASP A 104 -18.82 19.94 42.39
C ASP A 104 -18.75 21.47 42.28
N THR A 105 -18.05 22.09 43.23
CA THR A 105 -17.82 23.53 43.32
C THR A 105 -16.66 24.00 42.43
N GLY A 106 -15.84 23.07 41.92
CA GLY A 106 -14.81 23.32 40.94
C GLY A 106 -14.99 22.47 39.66
N PRO A 107 -14.08 22.59 38.68
CA PRO A 107 -14.12 21.75 37.47
C PRO A 107 -13.68 20.32 37.79
N THR A 108 -14.59 19.37 37.62
CA THR A 108 -14.31 17.93 37.73
C THR A 108 -14.07 17.34 36.35
N ASN A 109 -12.98 16.59 36.18
CA ASN A 109 -12.65 15.90 34.93
C ASN A 109 -13.55 14.67 34.71
N HIS A 110 -14.05 14.53 33.50
CA HIS A 110 -14.75 13.36 32.99
C HIS A 110 -14.18 12.96 31.63
N THR A 111 -14.43 11.72 31.22
CA THR A 111 -13.91 11.18 29.96
C THR A 111 -15.05 10.98 28.96
N ALA A 112 -14.82 11.44 27.73
CA ALA A 112 -15.60 11.12 26.55
C ALA A 112 -14.79 10.17 25.66
N GLY A 113 -15.36 9.03 25.31
CA GLY A 113 -14.79 8.05 24.39
C GLY A 113 -15.64 7.96 23.13
N VAL A 114 -15.00 7.88 21.98
CA VAL A 114 -15.67 7.68 20.69
C VAL A 114 -15.03 6.57 19.89
N ALA A 115 -15.88 5.80 19.21
CA ALA A 115 -15.44 4.74 18.29
C ALA A 115 -14.76 5.33 17.05
N PRO A 116 -13.94 4.54 16.33
CA PRO A 116 -13.53 4.88 14.98
C PRO A 116 -14.74 5.15 14.06
N GLN A 117 -14.57 6.03 13.07
CA GLN A 117 -15.54 6.19 11.98
C GLN A 117 -15.50 4.97 11.04
N VAL A 118 -16.57 4.80 10.28
CA VAL A 118 -16.66 3.77 9.24
C VAL A 118 -16.43 4.45 7.89
N ASN A 119 -15.63 3.85 7.02
CA ASN A 119 -15.43 4.34 5.66
C ASN A 119 -16.77 4.38 4.91
N SER A 120 -17.03 5.51 4.25
CA SER A 120 -18.22 5.83 3.48
C SER A 120 -17.91 6.15 2.01
N ALA A 121 -16.66 5.93 1.57
CA ALA A 121 -16.30 6.01 0.16
C ALA A 121 -17.12 5.03 -0.68
N PRO A 122 -17.40 5.35 -1.96
CA PRO A 122 -17.93 4.36 -2.90
C PRO A 122 -17.07 3.10 -2.93
N ALA A 123 -17.67 1.96 -3.27
CA ALA A 123 -16.90 0.73 -3.45
C ALA A 123 -15.83 0.93 -4.54
N ASP A 124 -14.62 0.45 -4.25
CA ASP A 124 -13.50 0.53 -5.19
C ASP A 124 -13.87 -0.19 -6.51
N PRO A 125 -13.86 0.52 -7.65
CA PRO A 125 -14.37 -0.02 -8.91
C PRO A 125 -13.56 -1.22 -9.41
N HIS A 126 -12.25 -1.26 -9.13
CA HIS A 126 -11.37 -2.37 -9.52
C HIS A 126 -11.67 -3.63 -8.71
N THR A 127 -11.88 -3.48 -7.40
CA THR A 127 -12.32 -4.54 -6.49
C THR A 127 -13.68 -5.09 -6.92
N GLU A 128 -14.63 -4.22 -7.25
CA GLU A 128 -15.94 -4.65 -7.76
C GLU A 128 -15.83 -5.38 -9.10
N ALA A 129 -14.99 -4.89 -10.03
CA ALA A 129 -14.74 -5.57 -11.31
C ALA A 129 -14.17 -6.99 -11.09
N LEU A 130 -13.19 -7.13 -10.19
CA LEU A 130 -12.61 -8.41 -9.83
C LEU A 130 -13.61 -9.36 -9.17
N ARG A 131 -14.43 -8.87 -8.23
CA ARG A 131 -15.45 -9.67 -7.54
C ARG A 131 -16.55 -10.16 -8.48
N ASN A 132 -16.91 -9.34 -9.46
CA ASN A 132 -17.97 -9.65 -10.42
C ASN A 132 -17.48 -10.51 -11.60
N ALA A 133 -16.16 -10.68 -11.77
CA ALA A 133 -15.62 -11.57 -12.79
C ALA A 133 -16.05 -13.02 -12.55
N ALA A 134 -16.32 -13.75 -13.65
CA ALA A 134 -16.78 -15.14 -13.57
C ALA A 134 -15.71 -16.01 -12.90
N PRO A 135 -16.05 -16.76 -11.82
CA PRO A 135 -15.08 -17.60 -11.14
C PRO A 135 -14.52 -18.70 -12.04
N VAL A 136 -13.23 -18.99 -11.88
CA VAL A 136 -12.55 -20.08 -12.60
C VAL A 136 -12.23 -21.26 -11.69
N SER A 137 -12.06 -22.45 -12.29
CA SER A 137 -11.74 -23.67 -11.55
C SER A 137 -10.54 -24.39 -12.15
N ASN A 138 -9.58 -24.77 -11.32
CA ASN A 138 -8.35 -25.46 -11.71
C ASN A 138 -7.64 -24.76 -12.88
N HIS A 139 -7.62 -23.43 -12.86
CA HIS A 139 -7.21 -22.60 -13.97
C HIS A 139 -5.68 -22.54 -14.07
N ASP A 140 -5.13 -23.09 -15.15
CA ASP A 140 -3.70 -23.13 -15.40
C ASP A 140 -3.23 -21.84 -16.07
N LEU A 141 -2.58 -20.99 -15.28
CA LEU A 141 -2.14 -19.65 -15.69
C LEU A 141 -1.08 -19.67 -16.80
N SER A 142 -0.46 -20.82 -17.06
CA SER A 142 0.50 -20.94 -18.16
C SER A 142 -0.14 -21.23 -19.52
N THR A 143 -1.40 -21.69 -19.53
CA THR A 143 -2.13 -22.09 -20.76
C THR A 143 -3.27 -21.13 -21.10
N HIS A 144 -3.26 -19.93 -20.52
CA HIS A 144 -4.24 -18.91 -20.78
C HIS A 144 -3.56 -17.56 -21.04
N ASP A 145 -4.12 -16.77 -21.94
CA ASP A 145 -3.71 -15.39 -22.15
C ASP A 145 -4.31 -14.46 -21.06
N TYR A 146 -3.95 -13.17 -21.13
CA TYR A 146 -4.42 -12.16 -20.18
C TYR A 146 -5.92 -11.86 -20.28
N GLN A 147 -6.59 -12.37 -21.31
CA GLN A 147 -8.02 -12.27 -21.51
C GLN A 147 -8.74 -13.51 -20.95
N GLY A 148 -7.99 -14.52 -20.48
CA GLY A 148 -8.50 -15.78 -19.97
C GLY A 148 -8.84 -16.79 -21.07
N ASN A 149 -8.44 -16.55 -22.32
CA ASN A 149 -8.61 -17.51 -23.40
C ASN A 149 -7.53 -18.57 -23.33
N THR A 150 -7.85 -19.81 -23.72
CA THR A 150 -6.85 -20.86 -23.86
C THR A 150 -5.81 -20.47 -24.91
N ALA A 151 -4.53 -20.64 -24.54
CA ALA A 151 -3.37 -20.35 -25.37
C ALA A 151 -2.33 -21.48 -25.24
N PRO A 152 -1.38 -21.62 -26.20
CA PRO A 152 -0.24 -22.49 -26.01
C PRO A 152 0.50 -22.17 -24.72
N MET A 153 1.07 -23.17 -24.07
CA MET A 153 1.71 -23.00 -22.77
C MET A 153 2.90 -22.02 -22.86
N ARG A 154 2.89 -21.00 -22.00
CA ARG A 154 3.95 -20.02 -21.82
C ARG A 154 4.15 -19.76 -20.33
N THR A 155 5.36 -19.93 -19.84
CA THR A 155 5.67 -19.74 -18.43
C THR A 155 6.42 -18.43 -18.21
N ALA A 156 6.30 -17.86 -17.01
CA ALA A 156 6.96 -16.63 -16.62
C ALA A 156 7.19 -16.59 -15.10
N ASN A 157 7.77 -15.51 -14.58
CA ASN A 157 7.90 -15.29 -13.14
C ASN A 157 6.75 -14.49 -12.52
N CYS A 158 5.97 -13.77 -13.34
CA CYS A 158 4.74 -13.12 -12.92
C CYS A 158 3.55 -13.74 -13.67
N TYR A 159 2.48 -14.03 -12.93
CA TYR A 159 1.19 -14.42 -13.50
C TYR A 159 0.10 -13.46 -13.04
N ILE A 160 -0.77 -13.08 -13.96
CA ILE A 160 -1.87 -12.15 -13.73
C ILE A 160 -3.14 -12.95 -13.41
N VAL A 161 -3.84 -12.54 -12.35
CA VAL A 161 -5.12 -13.12 -11.94
C VAL A 161 -6.19 -12.04 -12.04
N ASN A 162 -7.22 -12.30 -12.85
CA ASN A 162 -8.28 -11.33 -13.14
C ASN A 162 -9.68 -11.75 -12.62
N ALA A 163 -9.77 -12.83 -11.84
CA ALA A 163 -11.03 -13.38 -11.37
C ALA A 163 -10.84 -14.15 -10.05
N PRO A 164 -11.91 -14.43 -9.29
CA PRO A 164 -11.87 -15.39 -8.20
C PRO A 164 -11.77 -16.81 -8.75
N GLY A 165 -11.27 -17.75 -7.94
CA GLY A 165 -11.24 -19.14 -8.32
C GLY A 165 -10.08 -19.93 -7.75
N THR A 166 -9.91 -21.13 -8.30
CA THR A 166 -8.77 -22.02 -8.02
C THR A 166 -7.82 -22.03 -9.20
N TYR A 167 -6.55 -21.85 -8.91
CA TYR A 167 -5.49 -21.63 -9.88
C TYR A 167 -4.37 -22.66 -9.72
N ARG A 168 -3.63 -22.86 -10.80
CA ARG A 168 -2.38 -23.61 -10.80
C ARG A 168 -1.36 -23.01 -11.75
N LEU A 169 -0.09 -23.27 -11.47
CA LEU A 169 1.01 -22.99 -12.39
C LEU A 169 2.01 -24.16 -12.36
N PRO A 170 2.63 -24.51 -13.50
CA PRO A 170 3.57 -25.62 -13.57
C PRO A 170 4.90 -25.25 -12.89
N LEU A 171 5.57 -26.24 -12.31
CA LEU A 171 6.88 -26.07 -11.68
C LEU A 171 8.00 -25.96 -12.73
N VAL A 172 8.02 -24.82 -13.41
CA VAL A 172 8.97 -24.46 -14.47
C VAL A 172 9.75 -23.22 -14.05
N TYR A 173 11.05 -23.17 -14.36
CA TYR A 173 11.88 -21.99 -14.13
C TYR A 173 11.45 -20.83 -15.02
N GLY A 174 10.70 -19.86 -14.48
CA GLY A 174 10.35 -18.61 -15.15
C GLY A 174 9.95 -18.80 -16.62
N ASN A 175 10.70 -18.19 -17.53
CA ASN A 175 10.47 -18.22 -18.99
C ASN A 175 10.99 -19.48 -19.73
N ALA A 176 11.26 -20.59 -19.03
CA ALA A 176 11.90 -21.76 -19.63
C ALA A 176 10.99 -22.60 -20.55
N VAL A 177 9.66 -22.42 -20.52
CA VAL A 177 8.72 -23.02 -21.47
C VAL A 177 7.95 -21.95 -22.25
N ASP A 178 8.02 -22.01 -23.58
CA ASP A 178 7.22 -21.17 -24.49
C ASP A 178 6.91 -21.94 -25.79
N TYR A 179 5.69 -22.46 -25.89
CA TYR A 179 5.22 -23.18 -27.08
C TYR A 179 4.89 -22.27 -28.27
N VAL A 180 4.79 -20.95 -28.07
CA VAL A 180 4.66 -20.00 -29.18
C VAL A 180 6.01 -19.79 -29.85
N LYS A 181 7.09 -19.67 -29.06
CA LYS A 181 8.46 -19.53 -29.59
C LYS A 181 9.02 -20.84 -30.14
N VAL A 182 8.73 -21.97 -29.50
CA VAL A 182 9.26 -23.29 -29.86
C VAL A 182 8.12 -24.29 -30.07
N PRO A 183 7.32 -24.17 -31.15
CA PRO A 183 6.11 -24.99 -31.34
C PRO A 183 6.39 -26.46 -31.70
N GLY A 184 7.62 -26.83 -32.06
CA GLY A 184 7.98 -28.17 -32.53
C GLY A 184 9.46 -28.51 -32.30
N GLY A 185 9.92 -29.60 -32.89
CA GLY A 185 11.30 -30.10 -32.76
C GLY A 185 11.45 -31.22 -31.72
N PRO A 186 12.69 -31.62 -31.36
CA PRO A 186 12.93 -32.73 -30.44
C PRO A 186 12.49 -32.42 -29.00
N ASN A 187 12.46 -31.13 -28.63
CA ASN A 187 12.05 -30.64 -27.32
C ASN A 187 11.05 -29.47 -27.49
N PRO A 188 9.81 -29.73 -27.94
CA PRO A 188 8.83 -28.68 -28.15
C PRO A 188 8.55 -27.94 -26.83
N GLY A 189 8.36 -26.62 -26.93
CA GLY A 189 8.18 -25.71 -25.81
C GLY A 189 9.45 -25.38 -25.04
N TRP A 190 10.58 -26.10 -25.20
CA TRP A 190 11.80 -25.80 -24.44
C TRP A 190 12.44 -24.50 -24.94
N ASN A 191 12.21 -23.42 -24.20
CA ASN A 191 12.77 -22.12 -24.51
C ASN A 191 14.22 -22.03 -23.96
N THR A 192 15.13 -22.80 -24.56
CA THR A 192 16.52 -22.93 -24.11
C THR A 192 17.24 -21.59 -23.99
N SER A 193 16.94 -20.62 -24.85
CA SER A 193 17.52 -19.27 -24.78
C SER A 193 17.18 -18.52 -23.49
N ALA A 194 16.17 -18.94 -22.72
CA ALA A 194 15.87 -18.33 -21.42
C ALA A 194 16.79 -18.82 -20.28
N TYR A 195 17.35 -20.02 -20.40
CA TYR A 195 18.18 -20.66 -19.36
C TYR A 195 19.59 -21.07 -19.84
N THR A 196 19.95 -20.81 -21.09
CA THR A 196 21.28 -21.04 -21.67
C THR A 196 21.61 -19.89 -22.61
N SER A 197 22.74 -19.21 -22.37
CA SER A 197 23.21 -18.12 -23.22
C SER A 197 23.91 -18.68 -24.45
N THR A 198 23.80 -17.98 -25.58
CA THR A 198 24.62 -18.20 -26.77
C THR A 198 25.84 -17.28 -26.81
N ALA A 199 25.85 -16.24 -25.98
CA ALA A 199 26.99 -15.36 -25.82
C ALA A 199 28.12 -16.01 -25.03
N SER A 200 29.33 -15.47 -25.21
CA SER A 200 30.54 -15.85 -24.48
C SER A 200 31.16 -14.62 -23.82
N GLY A 201 31.76 -14.79 -22.65
CA GLY A 201 32.41 -13.72 -21.91
C GLY A 201 32.58 -14.09 -20.44
N SER A 202 33.55 -13.47 -19.77
CA SER A 202 33.77 -13.70 -18.33
C SER A 202 32.64 -13.15 -17.45
N ASN A 203 31.83 -12.23 -17.98
CA ASN A 203 30.67 -11.60 -17.33
C ASN A 203 29.32 -12.14 -17.86
N VAL A 204 29.33 -13.30 -18.50
CA VAL A 204 28.12 -13.94 -19.05
C VAL A 204 27.86 -15.22 -18.27
N LEU A 205 26.73 -15.29 -17.58
CA LEU A 205 26.32 -16.51 -16.89
C LEU A 205 25.78 -17.51 -17.91
N ASN A 206 26.47 -18.64 -18.07
CA ASN A 206 26.08 -19.69 -19.01
C ASN A 206 26.49 -21.09 -18.52
N PRO A 207 25.55 -22.03 -18.33
CA PRO A 207 24.11 -21.84 -18.30
C PRO A 207 23.66 -20.98 -17.10
N PHE A 208 22.40 -20.57 -17.10
CA PHE A 208 21.80 -19.97 -15.90
C PHE A 208 21.64 -21.03 -14.80
N ILE A 209 21.64 -20.61 -13.53
CA ILE A 209 21.76 -21.50 -12.37
C ILE A 209 20.48 -21.55 -11.52
N ASN A 210 20.26 -22.70 -10.88
CA ASN A 210 19.15 -22.92 -9.95
C ASN A 210 19.52 -22.53 -8.50
N HIS A 211 18.65 -22.85 -7.54
CA HIS A 211 18.83 -22.58 -6.11
C HIS A 211 20.09 -23.22 -5.48
N LEU A 212 20.66 -24.28 -6.09
CA LEU A 212 21.89 -24.94 -5.66
C LEU A 212 23.14 -24.36 -6.31
N GLY A 213 22.98 -23.38 -7.21
CA GLY A 213 24.07 -22.86 -8.04
C GLY A 213 24.47 -23.80 -9.18
N ALA A 214 23.68 -24.85 -9.44
CA ALA A 214 23.89 -25.77 -10.54
C ALA A 214 23.26 -25.22 -11.83
N GLY A 215 23.94 -25.42 -12.95
CA GLY A 215 23.43 -25.06 -14.27
C GLY A 215 22.12 -25.78 -14.60
N ILE A 216 21.13 -25.04 -15.09
CA ILE A 216 19.83 -25.57 -15.48
C ILE A 216 19.95 -26.29 -16.81
N THR A 217 19.49 -27.54 -16.84
CA THR A 217 19.56 -28.40 -18.03
C THR A 217 18.18 -28.80 -18.55
N ASN A 218 17.15 -28.66 -17.71
CA ASN A 218 15.77 -28.96 -18.04
C ASN A 218 14.86 -27.81 -17.56
N PRO A 219 13.84 -27.41 -18.36
CA PRO A 219 12.94 -26.33 -17.96
C PRO A 219 12.12 -26.65 -16.69
N TYR A 220 11.80 -27.92 -16.46
CA TYR A 220 11.03 -28.36 -15.31
C TYR A 220 11.93 -28.56 -14.09
N ILE A 221 11.56 -27.93 -12.98
CA ILE A 221 12.36 -27.89 -11.74
C ILE A 221 12.70 -29.31 -11.27
N TYR A 222 11.69 -30.20 -11.24
CA TYR A 222 11.80 -31.58 -10.74
C TYR A 222 12.65 -32.52 -11.61
N ASN A 223 13.03 -32.10 -12.82
CA ASN A 223 13.90 -32.87 -13.72
C ASN A 223 15.38 -32.48 -13.62
N ASN A 224 15.73 -31.53 -12.74
CA ASN A 224 17.11 -31.14 -12.48
C ASN A 224 17.66 -31.89 -11.26
N ALA A 225 18.95 -32.22 -11.28
CA ALA A 225 19.59 -33.00 -10.22
C ALA A 225 19.39 -32.35 -8.84
N ASN A 226 18.99 -33.15 -7.85
CA ASN A 226 18.75 -32.75 -6.47
C ASN A 226 17.69 -31.64 -6.28
N CYS A 227 16.82 -31.43 -7.28
CA CYS A 227 15.71 -30.48 -7.19
C CYS A 227 14.40 -31.24 -7.01
N THR A 228 14.08 -31.67 -5.78
CA THR A 228 12.85 -32.43 -5.50
C THR A 228 11.82 -31.55 -4.79
N PRO A 229 10.72 -31.16 -5.48
CA PRO A 229 9.59 -30.49 -4.84
C PRO A 229 8.98 -31.34 -3.72
N ASN A 230 8.64 -30.72 -2.60
CA ASN A 230 8.00 -31.36 -1.45
C ASN A 230 6.74 -30.62 -0.99
N SER A 231 6.78 -29.29 -0.96
CA SER A 231 5.62 -28.46 -0.59
C SER A 231 5.62 -27.13 -1.34
N CYS A 232 4.48 -26.45 -1.35
CA CYS A 232 4.39 -25.05 -1.77
C CYS A 232 3.94 -24.18 -0.59
N THR A 233 4.23 -22.89 -0.65
CA THR A 233 3.89 -21.93 0.41
C THR A 233 3.62 -20.55 -0.16
N LEU A 234 2.76 -19.78 0.53
CA LEU A 234 2.80 -18.33 0.46
C LEU A 234 4.12 -17.85 1.07
N VAL A 235 4.74 -16.84 0.48
CA VAL A 235 5.93 -16.15 1.03
C VAL A 235 5.51 -14.83 1.66
N TRP A 236 4.77 -14.01 0.93
CA TRP A 236 4.14 -12.79 1.40
C TRP A 236 2.97 -12.39 0.47
N GLN A 237 2.07 -11.57 0.98
CA GLN A 237 1.04 -10.86 0.19
C GLN A 237 0.80 -9.47 0.77
N ASP A 238 0.44 -8.49 -0.05
CA ASP A 238 0.17 -7.12 0.40
C ASP A 238 -1.30 -6.86 0.72
N GLU A 239 -2.11 -7.92 0.71
CA GLU A 239 -3.55 -7.87 0.97
C GLU A 239 -4.01 -9.10 1.75
N ALA A 240 -4.93 -8.90 2.70
CA ALA A 240 -5.35 -9.96 3.61
C ALA A 240 -6.10 -11.05 2.86
N ASN A 241 -5.61 -12.29 2.94
CA ASN A 241 -6.23 -13.46 2.31
C ASN A 241 -6.43 -13.28 0.79
N LEU A 242 -5.51 -12.56 0.12
CA LEU A 242 -5.53 -12.41 -1.33
C LEU A 242 -5.32 -13.76 -2.03
N VAL A 243 -4.32 -14.50 -1.58
CA VAL A 243 -4.01 -15.88 -1.99
C VAL A 243 -4.07 -16.80 -0.78
N THR A 244 -4.75 -17.93 -0.92
CA THR A 244 -4.95 -18.95 0.12
C THR A 244 -4.75 -20.35 -0.46
N ASP A 245 -4.78 -21.38 0.38
CA ASP A 245 -4.67 -22.80 -0.02
C ASP A 245 -3.48 -23.11 -0.93
N VAL A 246 -2.33 -22.48 -0.67
CA VAL A 246 -1.12 -22.70 -1.46
C VAL A 246 -0.60 -24.12 -1.18
N ALA A 247 -0.59 -24.96 -2.22
CA ALA A 247 -0.23 -26.37 -2.10
C ALA A 247 0.54 -26.89 -3.31
N LEU A 248 1.23 -28.00 -3.12
CA LEU A 248 1.82 -28.79 -4.20
C LEU A 248 0.77 -29.79 -4.68
N SER A 249 0.58 -29.91 -6.00
CA SER A 249 -0.33 -30.91 -6.58
C SER A 249 0.12 -32.34 -6.27
N SER A 250 -0.82 -33.29 -6.32
CA SER A 250 -0.56 -34.69 -5.99
C SER A 250 0.47 -35.36 -6.90
N ASP A 251 0.62 -34.89 -8.14
CA ASP A 251 1.64 -35.35 -9.09
C ASP A 251 3.01 -34.66 -8.90
N GLY A 252 3.10 -33.68 -8.01
CA GLY A 252 4.33 -32.94 -7.73
C GLY A 252 4.75 -31.98 -8.85
N HIS A 253 3.87 -31.68 -9.81
CA HIS A 253 4.23 -30.91 -11.02
C HIS A 253 3.62 -29.49 -11.08
N PHE A 254 2.68 -29.16 -10.20
CA PHE A 254 2.01 -27.86 -10.14
C PHE A 254 2.01 -27.27 -8.73
N LEU A 255 2.16 -25.96 -8.66
CA LEU A 255 1.77 -25.18 -7.49
C LEU A 255 0.30 -24.77 -7.68
N THR A 256 -0.55 -25.00 -6.68
CA THR A 256 -1.97 -24.63 -6.69
C THR A 256 -2.27 -23.58 -5.62
N PHE A 257 -3.27 -22.74 -5.84
CA PHE A 257 -3.75 -21.77 -4.85
C PHE A 257 -5.19 -21.30 -5.14
N THR A 258 -5.81 -20.65 -4.17
CA THR A 258 -7.17 -20.09 -4.24
C THR A 258 -7.14 -18.57 -4.11
N VAL A 259 -7.91 -17.87 -4.95
CA VAL A 259 -8.27 -16.45 -4.78
C VAL A 259 -9.76 -16.38 -4.49
N ASN A 260 -10.12 -16.03 -3.25
CA ASN A 260 -11.50 -16.07 -2.81
C ASN A 260 -12.28 -14.84 -3.27
N GLN A 261 -13.51 -15.03 -3.76
CA GLN A 261 -14.37 -13.94 -4.20
C GLN A 261 -14.67 -12.90 -3.11
N ALA A 262 -14.79 -13.33 -1.85
CA ALA A 262 -15.07 -12.40 -0.75
C ALA A 262 -13.87 -11.48 -0.42
N THR A 263 -12.65 -11.94 -0.69
CA THR A 263 -11.41 -11.25 -0.33
C THR A 263 -10.61 -10.78 -1.53
N ILE A 264 -11.08 -10.99 -2.77
CA ILE A 264 -10.38 -10.52 -3.97
C ILE A 264 -10.44 -8.99 -4.07
N HIS A 265 -9.29 -8.39 -4.38
CA HIS A 265 -9.07 -6.98 -4.70
C HIS A 265 -7.69 -6.87 -5.38
N GLN A 266 -7.34 -5.69 -5.89
CA GLN A 266 -6.02 -5.50 -6.51
C GLN A 266 -4.92 -5.71 -5.48
N GLY A 267 -3.90 -6.49 -5.84
CA GLY A 267 -2.85 -6.85 -4.91
C GLY A 267 -1.79 -7.75 -5.49
N ASN A 268 -0.78 -8.04 -4.68
CA ASN A 268 0.41 -8.79 -5.01
C ASN A 268 0.66 -9.88 -3.97
N ALA A 269 1.06 -11.06 -4.45
CA ALA A 269 1.54 -12.13 -3.61
C ALA A 269 2.78 -12.79 -4.22
N VAL A 270 3.62 -13.38 -3.37
CA VAL A 270 4.70 -14.27 -3.80
C VAL A 270 4.43 -15.66 -3.26
N VAL A 271 4.42 -16.65 -4.15
CA VAL A 271 4.27 -18.07 -3.83
C VAL A 271 5.53 -18.82 -4.22
N ALA A 272 5.85 -19.90 -3.52
CA ALA A 272 7.10 -20.63 -3.72
C ALA A 272 6.90 -22.14 -3.60
N VAL A 273 7.76 -22.88 -4.31
CA VAL A 273 7.94 -24.33 -4.11
C VAL A 273 9.19 -24.58 -3.27
N ARG A 274 9.11 -25.57 -2.37
CA ARG A 274 10.14 -25.92 -1.39
C ARG A 274 10.48 -27.40 -1.40
N ASP A 275 11.69 -27.72 -0.98
CA ASP A 275 12.14 -29.09 -0.74
C ASP A 275 11.71 -29.56 0.66
N ALA A 276 12.08 -30.78 1.03
CA ALA A 276 11.79 -31.37 2.33
C ALA A 276 12.48 -30.65 3.50
N SER A 277 13.48 -29.82 3.23
CA SER A 277 14.19 -28.99 4.21
C SER A 277 13.58 -27.58 4.34
N ASN A 278 12.44 -27.32 3.67
CA ASN A 278 11.82 -26.01 3.53
C ASN A 278 12.66 -24.97 2.79
N THR A 279 13.70 -25.38 2.06
CA THR A 279 14.46 -24.48 1.17
C THR A 279 13.63 -24.18 -0.07
N VAL A 280 13.52 -22.91 -0.45
CA VAL A 280 12.83 -22.50 -1.68
C VAL A 280 13.65 -22.90 -2.91
N LEU A 281 13.06 -23.67 -3.82
CA LEU A 281 13.67 -24.01 -5.11
C LEU A 281 13.41 -22.91 -6.15
N TRP A 282 12.21 -22.32 -6.11
CA TRP A 282 11.77 -21.24 -6.97
C TRP A 282 10.51 -20.55 -6.43
N SER A 283 10.25 -19.34 -6.89
CA SER A 283 9.09 -18.52 -6.50
C SER A 283 8.56 -17.70 -7.67
N TRP A 284 7.29 -17.36 -7.59
CA TRP A 284 6.53 -16.62 -8.59
C TRP A 284 5.76 -15.48 -7.94
N HIS A 285 5.62 -14.38 -8.68
CA HIS A 285 4.76 -13.25 -8.38
C HIS A 285 3.35 -13.51 -8.94
N ILE A 286 2.35 -13.40 -8.08
CA ILE A 286 0.94 -13.39 -8.46
C ILE A 286 0.47 -11.94 -8.36
N TRP A 287 0.03 -11.38 -9.49
CA TRP A 287 -0.53 -10.03 -9.55
C TRP A 287 -2.03 -10.12 -9.80
N VAL A 288 -2.81 -9.81 -8.77
CA VAL A 288 -4.27 -9.77 -8.87
C VAL A 288 -4.67 -8.37 -9.33
N THR A 289 -5.28 -8.26 -10.50
CA THR A 289 -5.70 -6.99 -11.07
C THR A 289 -6.79 -7.22 -12.12
N ASP A 290 -7.67 -6.25 -12.32
CA ASP A 290 -8.62 -6.21 -13.44
C ASP A 290 -7.98 -5.69 -14.73
N TYR A 291 -6.75 -5.17 -14.67
CA TYR A 291 -5.95 -4.82 -15.85
C TYR A 291 -5.62 -6.07 -16.67
N ARG A 292 -5.83 -5.98 -17.99
CA ARG A 292 -5.55 -7.04 -18.96
C ARG A 292 -4.58 -6.52 -20.02
N PRO A 293 -3.27 -6.83 -19.90
CA PRO A 293 -2.29 -6.42 -20.90
C PRO A 293 -2.62 -6.93 -22.31
N GLY A 294 -2.22 -6.16 -23.32
CA GLY A 294 -2.27 -6.59 -24.73
C GLY A 294 -3.65 -6.49 -25.41
N THR A 295 -4.71 -6.06 -24.71
CA THR A 295 -6.01 -5.76 -25.35
C THR A 295 -5.94 -4.49 -26.19
N THR A 296 -6.32 -4.60 -27.47
CA THR A 296 -6.58 -3.44 -28.33
C THR A 296 -8.07 -3.06 -28.26
N GLY A 297 -8.36 -1.81 -27.87
CA GLY A 297 -9.63 -1.15 -28.23
C GLY A 297 -10.89 -1.41 -27.40
N THR A 298 -10.85 -2.11 -26.25
CA THR A 298 -12.06 -2.31 -25.40
C THR A 298 -11.86 -2.22 -23.88
N THR A 299 -10.62 -2.11 -23.39
CA THR A 299 -10.32 -1.90 -21.96
C THR A 299 -10.06 -0.41 -21.67
N THR A 300 -10.26 0.01 -20.42
CA THR A 300 -10.08 1.40 -19.97
C THR A 300 -8.62 1.87 -20.01
N THR A 301 -7.64 0.95 -20.03
CA THR A 301 -6.20 1.23 -20.01
C THR A 301 -5.41 0.29 -20.92
N PRO A 302 -5.45 0.42 -22.26
CA PRO A 302 -4.67 -0.43 -23.15
C PRO A 302 -3.18 -0.13 -23.08
N ASP A 303 -2.36 -1.14 -23.40
CA ASP A 303 -0.92 -0.97 -23.62
C ASP A 303 -0.61 0.18 -24.59
N LYS A 304 0.54 0.81 -24.40
CA LYS A 304 0.94 2.01 -25.14
C LYS A 304 2.15 1.71 -26.02
N GLU A 305 2.09 2.13 -27.28
CA GLU A 305 3.24 2.08 -28.20
C GLU A 305 4.00 3.40 -28.09
N ILE A 306 5.22 3.37 -27.55
CA ILE A 306 6.10 4.52 -27.44
C ILE A 306 7.19 4.47 -28.50
N THR A 307 7.64 5.62 -28.97
CA THR A 307 8.75 5.77 -29.91
C THR A 307 9.95 6.38 -29.20
N ASN A 308 11.09 5.70 -29.27
CA ASN A 308 12.31 6.22 -28.69
C ASN A 308 13.00 7.22 -29.63
N TYR A 309 14.05 7.91 -29.16
CA TYR A 309 14.73 8.95 -29.93
C TYR A 309 15.36 8.41 -31.23
N GLN A 310 15.76 7.14 -31.25
CA GLN A 310 16.31 6.45 -32.42
C GLN A 310 15.22 6.07 -33.45
N GLY A 311 13.94 6.31 -33.15
CA GLY A 311 12.81 5.97 -34.02
C GLY A 311 12.31 4.53 -33.89
N HIS A 312 12.83 3.75 -32.94
CA HIS A 312 12.31 2.41 -32.62
C HIS A 312 11.02 2.52 -31.82
N ARG A 313 10.10 1.61 -32.12
CA ARG A 313 8.80 1.54 -31.44
C ARG A 313 8.76 0.37 -30.48
N TYR A 314 8.22 0.63 -29.30
CA TYR A 314 8.10 -0.36 -28.23
C TYR A 314 6.70 -0.31 -27.65
N LYS A 315 6.02 -1.46 -27.56
CA LYS A 315 4.77 -1.57 -26.83
C LYS A 315 5.06 -1.85 -25.36
N ILE A 316 4.55 -1.02 -24.46
CA ILE A 316 4.73 -1.14 -23.02
C ILE A 316 3.39 -1.29 -22.30
N MET A 317 3.41 -1.92 -21.13
CA MET A 317 2.25 -1.92 -20.24
C MET A 317 1.87 -0.50 -19.81
N ALA A 318 0.57 -0.25 -19.69
CA ALA A 318 0.04 1.06 -19.27
C ALA A 318 0.28 1.37 -17.79
N VAL A 319 0.53 0.34 -16.97
CA VAL A 319 0.83 0.45 -15.53
C VAL A 319 2.13 -0.28 -15.17
N ASN A 320 2.66 -0.01 -13.97
CA ASN A 320 3.82 -0.73 -13.45
C ASN A 320 3.48 -2.20 -13.16
N LEU A 321 4.49 -3.07 -13.18
CA LEU A 321 4.32 -4.43 -12.73
C LEU A 321 3.92 -4.48 -11.26
N GLY A 322 2.81 -5.15 -10.97
CA GLY A 322 2.24 -5.22 -9.62
C GLY A 322 1.55 -3.94 -9.16
N TRP A 323 1.03 -3.14 -10.10
CA TRP A 323 0.29 -1.92 -9.79
C TRP A 323 -1.02 -2.22 -9.04
N CYS A 324 -1.29 -1.40 -8.03
CA CYS A 324 -2.57 -1.27 -7.35
C CYS A 324 -2.97 0.21 -7.43
N ASP A 325 -4.20 0.46 -7.88
CA ASP A 325 -4.75 1.80 -8.07
C ASP A 325 -4.97 2.51 -6.73
N GLU A 326 -5.23 3.82 -6.84
CA GLU A 326 -5.51 4.67 -5.69
C GLU A 326 -6.76 4.20 -4.95
N LYS A 327 -6.68 4.21 -3.61
CA LYS A 327 -7.82 3.98 -2.75
C LYS A 327 -8.24 5.29 -2.11
N GLU A 328 -9.54 5.56 -2.13
CA GLU A 328 -10.13 6.64 -1.36
C GLU A 328 -10.87 6.07 -0.14
N GLU A 329 -10.59 6.63 1.04
CA GLU A 329 -11.39 6.41 2.23
C GLU A 329 -11.98 7.73 2.69
N ILE A 330 -13.31 7.77 2.81
CA ILE A 330 -14.06 8.95 3.21
C ILE A 330 -14.72 8.67 4.55
N TYR A 331 -14.37 9.42 5.57
CA TYR A 331 -14.99 9.37 6.89
C TYR A 331 -15.83 10.63 7.09
N ALA A 332 -17.15 10.48 7.06
CA ALA A 332 -18.08 11.60 7.20
C ALA A 332 -18.09 12.17 8.62
N GLU A 333 -18.09 13.50 8.75
CA GLU A 333 -18.22 14.18 10.05
C GLU A 333 -19.46 13.67 10.79
N ARG A 334 -19.33 13.43 12.10
CA ARG A 334 -20.47 13.18 12.98
C ARG A 334 -20.38 14.00 14.25
N THR A 335 -21.52 14.52 14.68
CA THR A 335 -21.64 15.35 15.87
C THR A 335 -22.81 14.88 16.74
N VAL A 336 -22.70 15.13 18.04
CA VAL A 336 -23.83 15.04 18.98
C VAL A 336 -23.77 16.24 19.91
N GLN A 337 -24.90 16.90 20.10
CA GLN A 337 -25.05 17.90 21.15
C GLN A 337 -25.42 17.21 22.46
N VAL A 338 -24.74 17.57 23.54
CA VAL A 338 -25.00 17.06 24.89
C VAL A 338 -25.43 18.22 25.75
N ARG A 339 -26.69 18.20 26.22
CA ARG A 339 -27.23 19.23 27.13
C ARG A 339 -27.20 18.72 28.56
N PHE A 340 -26.42 19.41 29.38
CA PHE A 340 -26.36 19.23 30.81
C PHE A 340 -27.49 20.00 31.47
N ARG A 341 -28.20 19.35 32.39
CA ARG A 341 -29.25 19.95 33.22
C ARG A 341 -28.87 19.84 34.68
N GLN A 342 -28.78 20.98 35.36
CA GLN A 342 -28.62 20.97 36.81
C GLN A 342 -29.95 20.62 37.47
N THR A 343 -29.94 19.63 38.36
CA THR A 343 -31.13 19.04 38.97
C THR A 343 -31.78 20.02 39.94
N GLY A 344 -33.11 20.19 39.83
CA GLY A 344 -33.86 21.08 40.70
C GLY A 344 -33.68 22.58 40.40
N THR A 345 -33.00 22.94 39.31
CA THR A 345 -32.88 24.30 38.81
C THR A 345 -33.25 24.37 37.32
N GLY A 346 -33.28 25.59 36.75
CA GLY A 346 -33.47 25.80 35.31
C GLY A 346 -32.16 25.92 34.52
N ALA A 347 -30.99 25.73 35.16
CA ALA A 347 -29.71 25.94 34.52
C ALA A 347 -29.36 24.79 33.58
N THR A 348 -29.05 25.14 32.33
CA THR A 348 -28.63 24.19 31.30
C THR A 348 -27.42 24.70 30.54
N GLN A 349 -26.57 23.80 30.09
CA GLN A 349 -25.49 24.12 29.17
C GLN A 349 -25.35 23.01 28.13
N THR A 350 -25.17 23.40 26.88
CA THR A 350 -24.97 22.47 25.77
C THR A 350 -23.53 22.52 25.30
N ILE A 351 -22.91 21.35 25.13
CA ILE A 351 -21.65 21.20 24.42
C ILE A 351 -21.88 20.37 23.15
N THR A 352 -20.93 20.43 22.23
CA THR A 352 -20.90 19.54 21.06
C THR A 352 -19.73 18.60 21.20
N VAL A 353 -19.99 17.30 21.06
CA VAL A 353 -18.94 16.30 20.82
C VAL A 353 -18.86 16.10 19.31
N LYS A 354 -17.69 16.38 18.73
CA LYS A 354 -17.44 16.33 17.29
C LYS A 354 -16.35 15.32 16.97
N GLN A 355 -16.62 14.47 15.99
CA GLN A 355 -15.60 13.69 15.30
C GLN A 355 -15.51 14.17 13.86
N LYS A 356 -14.34 14.73 13.50
CA LYS A 356 -14.14 15.47 12.25
C LYS A 356 -14.32 14.57 11.03
N ALA A 357 -14.66 15.17 9.89
CA ALA A 357 -14.51 14.48 8.61
C ALA A 357 -13.02 14.22 8.34
N HIS A 358 -12.73 13.12 7.64
CA HIS A 358 -11.38 12.81 7.16
C HIS A 358 -11.46 12.13 5.80
N THR A 359 -10.59 12.50 4.88
CA THR A 359 -10.44 11.82 3.60
C THR A 359 -8.99 11.37 3.48
N ILE A 360 -8.79 10.09 3.18
CA ILE A 360 -7.51 9.52 2.81
C ILE A 360 -7.58 9.23 1.32
N THR A 361 -6.75 9.89 0.54
CA THR A 361 -6.55 9.57 -0.89
C THR A 361 -5.16 8.99 -1.02
N GLU A 362 -5.07 7.68 -1.24
CA GLU A 362 -3.80 6.99 -1.43
C GLU A 362 -3.34 7.13 -2.87
N PHE A 363 -2.09 7.56 -3.09
CA PHE A 363 -1.49 7.40 -4.42
C PHE A 363 -1.34 5.91 -4.75
N GLY A 364 -1.64 5.52 -5.99
CA GLY A 364 -1.41 4.15 -6.46
C GLY A 364 0.03 3.69 -6.22
N ASN A 365 0.23 2.38 -6.03
CA ASN A 365 1.51 1.80 -5.65
C ASN A 365 1.88 0.60 -6.53
N ASN A 366 3.15 0.19 -6.49
CA ASN A 366 3.64 -0.98 -7.20
C ASN A 366 4.69 -1.74 -6.40
N THR A 367 4.95 -2.98 -6.84
CA THR A 367 6.08 -3.78 -6.35
C THR A 367 7.43 -3.24 -6.82
N TYR A 368 8.48 -3.50 -6.03
CA TYR A 368 9.85 -3.11 -6.36
C TYR A 368 10.74 -4.33 -6.57
N TYR A 369 11.72 -4.22 -7.47
CA TYR A 369 12.63 -5.31 -7.83
C TYR A 369 14.08 -4.85 -7.66
N GLN A 370 14.96 -5.77 -7.27
CA GLN A 370 16.41 -5.55 -7.34
C GLN A 370 16.93 -6.02 -8.69
N TRP A 371 17.97 -5.37 -9.22
CA TRP A 371 18.48 -5.70 -10.55
C TRP A 371 18.92 -7.17 -10.63
N GLY A 372 18.51 -7.85 -11.70
CA GLY A 372 18.81 -9.27 -11.93
C GLY A 372 17.98 -10.27 -11.12
N ARG A 373 17.03 -9.82 -10.28
CA ARG A 373 16.09 -10.69 -9.56
C ARG A 373 14.71 -10.71 -10.20
N LYS A 374 14.03 -11.84 -10.05
CA LYS A 374 12.62 -12.03 -10.44
C LYS A 374 11.61 -11.69 -9.32
N ASP A 375 12.08 -11.57 -8.08
CA ASP A 375 11.23 -11.55 -6.90
C ASP A 375 10.85 -10.11 -6.50
N PRO A 376 9.55 -9.79 -6.37
CA PRO A 376 9.10 -8.48 -5.93
C PRO A 376 9.22 -8.28 -4.42
N PHE A 377 9.32 -7.01 -4.05
CA PHE A 377 9.13 -6.50 -2.69
C PHE A 377 7.86 -5.65 -2.62
N VAL A 378 7.23 -5.68 -1.45
CA VAL A 378 6.00 -4.95 -1.12
C VAL A 378 6.05 -3.48 -1.55
N GLY A 379 4.90 -2.96 -1.98
CA GLY A 379 4.70 -1.57 -2.36
C GLY A 379 4.91 -0.57 -1.22
N VAL A 380 4.85 0.71 -1.58
CA VAL A 380 5.05 1.84 -0.66
C VAL A 380 4.01 2.90 -1.01
N LEU A 381 3.44 3.49 0.04
CA LEU A 381 2.46 4.58 -0.03
C LEU A 381 3.16 5.94 0.12
N VAL A 382 2.42 7.02 -0.11
CA VAL A 382 2.89 8.39 0.19
C VAL A 382 3.36 8.52 1.64
N GLN A 383 4.22 9.52 1.90
CA GLN A 383 4.87 9.71 3.21
C GLN A 383 5.83 8.57 3.60
N GLU A 384 6.36 7.85 2.61
CA GLU A 384 7.37 6.81 2.79
C GLU A 384 6.88 5.66 3.70
N ILE A 385 5.58 5.39 3.66
CA ILE A 385 4.95 4.33 4.45
C ILE A 385 5.01 3.01 3.66
N ASN A 386 5.57 1.96 4.24
CA ASN A 386 5.48 0.63 3.63
C ASN A 386 4.00 0.20 3.63
N LYS A 387 3.48 -0.20 2.46
CA LYS A 387 2.13 -0.79 2.37
C LYS A 387 2.06 -1.96 3.35
N THR A 388 0.94 -2.09 4.06
CA THR A 388 0.73 -3.22 4.96
C THR A 388 0.85 -4.52 4.17
N TRP A 389 1.55 -5.51 4.73
CA TRP A 389 1.69 -6.82 4.13
C TRP A 389 1.61 -7.92 5.17
N TYR A 390 1.47 -9.16 4.71
CA TYR A 390 1.28 -10.35 5.51
C TYR A 390 2.37 -11.34 5.15
N ASP A 391 3.06 -11.86 6.17
CA ASP A 391 4.04 -12.93 5.96
C ASP A 391 3.37 -14.30 5.73
N ALA A 392 4.17 -15.33 5.45
CA ALA A 392 3.70 -16.69 5.24
C ALA A 392 2.83 -17.25 6.39
N GLY A 393 3.00 -16.73 7.62
CA GLY A 393 2.19 -17.12 8.78
C GLY A 393 0.91 -16.30 8.95
N GLY A 394 0.62 -15.38 8.03
CA GLY A 394 -0.51 -14.46 8.12
C GLY A 394 -0.29 -13.30 9.10
N ASN A 395 0.93 -13.10 9.63
CA ASN A 395 1.18 -12.01 10.56
C ASN A 395 1.23 -10.68 9.82
N VAL A 396 0.51 -9.70 10.34
CA VAL A 396 0.42 -8.34 9.78
C VAL A 396 1.72 -7.57 10.01
N LYS A 397 2.18 -6.89 8.97
CA LYS A 397 3.39 -6.04 8.93
C LYS A 397 2.99 -4.63 8.53
N THR A 398 2.57 -3.83 9.50
CA THR A 398 2.16 -2.44 9.28
C THR A 398 3.38 -1.52 9.24
N ASN A 399 3.56 -0.79 8.14
CA ASN A 399 4.71 0.10 7.90
C ASN A 399 6.08 -0.54 8.22
N GLN A 400 6.25 -1.82 7.89
CA GLN A 400 7.50 -2.54 8.12
C GLN A 400 8.20 -2.85 6.79
N THR A 401 9.52 -2.68 6.77
CA THR A 401 10.35 -3.08 5.64
C THR A 401 10.36 -4.61 5.47
N PRO A 402 10.60 -5.12 4.25
CA PRO A 402 10.88 -6.53 4.07
C PRO A 402 12.13 -6.96 4.88
N PRO A 403 12.26 -8.25 5.23
CA PRO A 403 13.48 -8.77 5.83
C PRO A 403 14.71 -8.41 4.99
N THR A 404 15.83 -8.11 5.64
CA THR A 404 17.06 -7.70 4.97
C THR A 404 18.21 -8.64 5.28
N SER A 405 19.17 -8.76 4.35
CA SER A 405 20.42 -9.47 4.58
C SER A 405 21.48 -9.02 3.57
N SER A 406 22.75 -9.04 3.95
CA SER A 406 23.86 -8.80 3.03
C SER A 406 24.26 -10.11 2.37
N PHE A 407 23.89 -10.31 1.10
CA PHE A 407 24.27 -11.51 0.36
C PHE A 407 25.73 -11.46 -0.07
N LEU A 408 26.32 -12.64 -0.30
CA LEU A 408 27.62 -12.77 -0.95
C LEU A 408 27.51 -12.44 -2.44
N TYR A 409 28.66 -12.27 -3.10
CA TYR A 409 28.76 -11.95 -4.54
C TYR A 409 28.58 -13.17 -5.45
N TYR A 410 28.61 -12.94 -6.75
CA TYR A 410 28.63 -13.96 -7.81
C TYR A 410 27.43 -14.90 -7.72
N ASN A 411 27.62 -16.18 -8.04
CA ASN A 411 26.59 -17.22 -7.95
C ASN A 411 25.94 -17.34 -6.55
N ALA A 412 26.67 -17.00 -5.48
CA ALA A 412 26.12 -17.02 -4.13
C ALA A 412 25.03 -15.94 -3.93
N CYS A 413 25.13 -14.81 -4.64
CA CYS A 413 24.08 -13.78 -4.64
C CYS A 413 22.78 -14.32 -5.25
N ILE A 414 22.90 -14.96 -6.42
CA ILE A 414 21.77 -15.50 -7.19
C ILE A 414 21.06 -16.59 -6.40
N THR A 415 21.81 -17.56 -5.86
CA THR A 415 21.27 -18.66 -5.03
C THR A 415 20.61 -18.13 -3.75
N SER A 416 21.19 -17.11 -3.10
CA SER A 416 20.57 -16.44 -1.94
C SER A 416 19.25 -15.76 -2.33
N GLY A 417 19.21 -15.12 -3.50
CA GLY A 417 17.99 -14.50 -4.03
C GLY A 417 16.87 -15.51 -4.32
N ILE A 418 17.21 -16.66 -4.91
CA ILE A 418 16.25 -17.73 -5.21
C ILE A 418 15.72 -18.37 -3.92
N THR A 419 16.61 -18.70 -2.98
CA THR A 419 16.24 -19.39 -1.73
C THR A 419 15.55 -18.49 -0.71
N ARG A 420 15.68 -17.16 -0.86
CA ARG A 420 15.12 -16.14 0.06
C ARG A 420 14.40 -15.02 -0.71
N PRO A 421 13.27 -15.34 -1.38
CA PRO A 421 12.62 -14.41 -2.29
C PRO A 421 12.09 -13.13 -1.62
N ASN A 422 11.75 -13.17 -0.33
CA ASN A 422 11.32 -11.98 0.44
C ASN A 422 12.45 -11.24 1.14
N THR A 423 13.70 -11.71 1.07
CA THR A 423 14.82 -11.03 1.72
C THR A 423 15.44 -10.04 0.75
N PHE A 424 15.39 -8.75 1.12
CA PHE A 424 16.03 -7.68 0.38
C PHE A 424 17.55 -7.70 0.61
N CYS A 425 18.32 -7.79 -0.48
CA CYS A 425 19.77 -7.78 -0.38
C CYS A 425 20.26 -6.37 -0.03
N THR A 426 21.04 -6.21 1.04
CA THR A 426 21.62 -4.92 1.44
C THR A 426 23.07 -4.73 1.00
N ASN A 427 23.63 -5.72 0.30
CA ASN A 427 24.91 -5.60 -0.38
C ASN A 427 24.73 -4.79 -1.68
N SER A 428 25.33 -3.60 -1.74
CA SER A 428 25.20 -2.69 -2.88
C SER A 428 25.61 -3.29 -4.23
N ASN A 429 26.56 -4.23 -4.22
CA ASN A 429 27.13 -4.80 -5.45
C ASN A 429 26.26 -5.89 -6.07
N MET A 430 25.34 -6.51 -5.31
CA MET A 430 24.61 -7.73 -5.72
C MET A 430 25.57 -8.85 -6.17
N ASP A 431 25.40 -9.38 -7.39
CA ASP A 431 26.24 -10.44 -7.95
C ASP A 431 27.63 -9.92 -8.37
N TYR A 432 27.74 -8.62 -8.70
CA TYR A 432 28.97 -7.94 -9.11
C TYR A 432 29.69 -8.51 -10.34
N GLU A 433 29.03 -9.31 -11.20
CA GLU A 433 29.72 -10.00 -12.28
C GLU A 433 28.93 -10.04 -13.58
N TYR A 434 27.67 -10.44 -13.54
CA TYR A 434 26.92 -10.80 -14.73
C TYR A 434 26.25 -9.60 -15.40
N ALA A 435 26.32 -9.57 -16.73
CA ALA A 435 25.65 -8.58 -17.56
C ALA A 435 24.29 -9.07 -18.10
N ASN A 436 24.02 -10.38 -18.01
CA ASN A 436 22.98 -11.04 -18.78
C ASN A 436 21.79 -11.56 -17.96
N LEU A 437 21.65 -11.15 -16.68
CA LEU A 437 20.63 -11.75 -15.79
C LEU A 437 19.19 -11.55 -16.28
N TRP A 438 18.85 -10.42 -16.93
CA TRP A 438 17.53 -10.20 -17.53
C TRP A 438 17.51 -10.26 -19.06
N SER A 439 18.66 -10.35 -19.72
CA SER A 439 18.78 -10.51 -21.18
C SER A 439 19.88 -11.51 -21.50
N ALA A 440 19.52 -12.72 -21.95
CA ALA A 440 20.37 -13.91 -21.97
C ALA A 440 21.72 -13.72 -22.69
N ASP A 441 21.71 -12.97 -23.79
CA ASP A 441 22.87 -12.78 -24.65
C ASP A 441 23.49 -11.37 -24.51
N ASN A 442 23.12 -10.63 -23.46
CA ASN A 442 23.69 -9.31 -23.23
C ASN A 442 25.15 -9.39 -22.78
N THR A 443 26.04 -8.84 -23.59
CA THR A 443 27.47 -8.69 -23.29
C THR A 443 27.89 -7.24 -23.04
N VAL A 444 26.94 -6.29 -23.11
CA VAL A 444 27.22 -4.86 -23.14
C VAL A 444 26.79 -4.19 -21.83
N TYR A 445 27.60 -3.24 -21.38
CA TYR A 445 27.32 -2.34 -20.27
C TYR A 445 26.97 -0.94 -20.79
N THR A 446 25.90 -0.32 -20.26
CA THR A 446 25.43 0.99 -20.77
C THR A 446 26.39 2.14 -20.50
N ALA A 447 27.32 2.01 -19.54
CA ALA A 447 28.36 3.00 -19.32
C ALA A 447 29.22 3.26 -20.56
N TYR A 448 29.32 2.29 -21.48
CA TYR A 448 30.12 2.41 -22.70
C TYR A 448 29.27 2.61 -23.95
N THR A 449 28.11 1.95 -24.06
CA THR A 449 27.27 2.06 -25.26
C THR A 449 25.81 1.77 -24.93
N ALA A 450 24.99 2.82 -24.93
CA ALA A 450 23.54 2.69 -24.99
C ALA A 450 23.11 2.10 -26.34
N ASN A 451 22.13 1.20 -26.35
CA ASN A 451 21.75 0.47 -27.56
C ASN A 451 20.28 0.00 -27.52
N ASP A 452 19.80 -0.39 -28.69
CA ASP A 452 18.51 -1.01 -28.95
C ASP A 452 18.66 -2.54 -29.18
N ASN A 453 19.70 -3.18 -28.61
CA ASN A 453 19.90 -4.61 -28.79
C ASN A 453 18.68 -5.37 -28.24
N PRO A 454 18.21 -6.43 -28.94
CA PRO A 454 17.07 -7.20 -28.49
C PRO A 454 17.29 -7.76 -27.08
N VAL A 455 16.29 -7.58 -26.22
CA VAL A 455 16.25 -8.25 -24.91
C VAL A 455 15.75 -9.68 -25.11
N VAL A 456 16.60 -10.66 -24.77
CA VAL A 456 16.26 -12.09 -24.75
C VAL A 456 15.85 -12.48 -23.34
N LYS A 457 14.54 -12.53 -23.10
CA LYS A 457 13.97 -12.77 -21.76
C LYS A 457 14.50 -14.06 -21.11
N THR A 458 15.13 -13.91 -19.94
CA THR A 458 15.69 -15.01 -19.17
C THR A 458 14.68 -15.62 -18.20
N ILE A 459 15.10 -16.68 -17.51
CA ILE A 459 14.41 -17.19 -16.33
C ILE A 459 14.43 -16.24 -15.12
N TYR A 460 15.23 -15.16 -15.09
CA TYR A 460 15.24 -14.20 -13.97
C TYR A 460 14.46 -12.92 -14.25
N ASP A 461 13.95 -12.75 -15.48
CA ASP A 461 13.10 -11.62 -15.85
C ASP A 461 11.78 -11.66 -15.07
N PRO A 462 11.39 -10.59 -14.35
CA PRO A 462 10.19 -10.58 -13.51
C PRO A 462 8.88 -10.51 -14.31
N CYS A 463 8.91 -10.18 -15.60
CA CYS A 463 7.73 -9.83 -16.38
C CYS A 463 6.86 -11.05 -16.73
N PRO A 464 5.55 -10.87 -16.93
CA PRO A 464 4.63 -11.96 -17.30
C PRO A 464 4.83 -12.42 -18.76
N ALA A 465 4.20 -13.54 -19.15
CA ALA A 465 4.45 -14.21 -20.43
C ALA A 465 4.11 -13.34 -21.68
N GLY A 466 5.06 -13.05 -22.56
CA GLY A 466 4.84 -12.11 -23.67
C GLY A 466 5.25 -10.68 -23.36
N TYR A 467 5.78 -10.43 -22.16
CA TYR A 467 6.46 -9.20 -21.80
C TYR A 467 7.84 -9.49 -21.21
N LYS A 468 8.74 -8.53 -21.30
CA LYS A 468 10.12 -8.59 -20.86
C LYS A 468 10.55 -7.26 -20.25
N MET A 469 11.70 -7.28 -19.57
CA MET A 469 12.37 -6.07 -19.12
C MET A 469 12.62 -5.12 -20.30
N PRO A 470 12.43 -3.80 -20.13
CA PRO A 470 12.62 -2.86 -21.23
C PRO A 470 14.09 -2.77 -21.68
N PRO A 471 14.35 -2.65 -23.00
CA PRO A 471 15.69 -2.42 -23.52
C PRO A 471 16.20 -1.02 -23.13
N ASN A 472 17.52 -0.82 -23.17
CA ASN A 472 18.15 0.36 -22.59
C ASN A 472 17.66 1.69 -23.21
N ASN A 473 17.55 1.76 -24.53
CA ASN A 473 17.13 2.98 -25.23
C ASN A 473 15.61 3.20 -25.24
N VAL A 474 14.80 2.35 -24.61
CA VAL A 474 13.33 2.39 -24.73
C VAL A 474 12.71 3.75 -24.39
N TYR A 475 13.27 4.47 -23.41
CA TYR A 475 12.71 5.72 -22.90
C TYR A 475 13.40 6.97 -23.45
N THR A 476 14.35 6.87 -24.37
CA THR A 476 15.08 8.06 -24.88
C THR A 476 14.14 9.08 -25.51
N GLY A 477 13.00 8.64 -26.06
CA GLY A 477 11.96 9.53 -26.60
C GLY A 477 11.19 10.36 -25.55
N PHE A 478 11.43 10.15 -24.25
CA PHE A 478 10.82 10.95 -23.18
C PHE A 478 11.45 12.35 -23.04
N THR A 479 12.55 12.60 -23.74
CA THR A 479 13.11 13.93 -23.95
C THR A 479 13.19 14.22 -25.45
N THR A 480 13.04 15.50 -25.82
CA THR A 480 13.15 15.92 -27.23
C THR A 480 14.57 15.78 -27.79
N THR A 481 15.56 15.64 -26.91
CA THR A 481 16.98 15.50 -27.26
C THR A 481 17.49 14.07 -27.24
N GLY A 482 16.71 13.11 -26.70
CA GLY A 482 17.18 11.75 -26.46
C GLY A 482 18.14 11.61 -25.28
N GLN A 483 18.52 12.73 -24.64
CA GLN A 483 19.53 12.82 -23.60
C GLN A 483 18.90 13.27 -22.26
N TYR A 484 19.75 13.49 -21.25
CA TYR A 484 19.32 14.13 -20.01
C TYR A 484 18.79 15.54 -20.31
N ALA A 485 17.64 15.85 -19.72
CA ALA A 485 17.00 17.14 -19.83
C ALA A 485 16.80 17.72 -18.42
N ASP A 486 17.24 18.97 -18.23
CA ASP A 486 16.97 19.77 -17.03
C ASP A 486 16.07 20.98 -17.35
N SER A 487 15.77 21.23 -18.64
CA SER A 487 14.81 22.24 -19.07
C SER A 487 13.43 21.63 -19.33
N SER A 488 12.39 22.20 -18.74
CA SER A 488 11.00 21.74 -18.95
C SER A 488 10.55 21.74 -20.41
N SER A 489 11.15 22.59 -21.27
CA SER A 489 10.89 22.63 -22.71
C SER A 489 11.38 21.40 -23.47
N GLU A 490 12.25 20.60 -22.85
CA GLU A 490 12.82 19.38 -23.43
C GLU A 490 12.12 18.12 -22.94
N PHE A 491 11.22 18.23 -21.95
CA PHE A 491 10.45 17.09 -21.44
C PHE A 491 9.33 16.80 -22.44
N ASN A 492 9.31 15.60 -23.01
CA ASN A 492 8.28 15.21 -23.97
C ASN A 492 6.98 14.82 -23.24
N VAL A 493 6.35 15.79 -22.56
CA VAL A 493 5.23 15.58 -21.63
C VAL A 493 4.02 16.44 -21.94
N GLN A 494 2.85 16.00 -21.47
CA GLN A 494 1.60 16.74 -21.50
C GLN A 494 1.15 17.12 -20.08
N GLY A 495 0.74 18.39 -19.92
CA GLY A 495 0.20 18.90 -18.65
C GLY A 495 1.27 19.17 -17.59
N SER A 496 0.81 19.44 -16.37
CA SER A 496 1.67 19.72 -15.22
C SER A 496 2.04 18.45 -14.45
N TRP A 497 3.11 18.52 -13.65
CA TRP A 497 3.50 17.42 -12.77
C TRP A 497 2.36 17.12 -11.79
N ASN A 498 1.97 15.85 -11.71
CA ASN A 498 0.96 15.38 -10.76
C ASN A 498 1.39 14.04 -10.18
N ASN A 499 2.39 14.07 -9.28
CA ASN A 499 3.04 12.87 -8.73
C ASN A 499 3.53 11.92 -9.84
N GLY A 500 4.01 12.49 -10.94
CA GLY A 500 4.38 11.76 -12.16
C GLY A 500 4.24 12.65 -13.39
N TRP A 501 4.61 12.09 -14.54
CA TRP A 501 4.48 12.74 -15.85
C TRP A 501 3.61 11.90 -16.80
N ASN A 502 2.82 12.59 -17.62
CA ASN A 502 2.21 12.02 -18.81
C ASN A 502 3.17 12.24 -19.99
N PHE A 503 3.96 11.24 -20.35
CA PHE A 503 4.87 11.34 -21.51
C PHE A 503 4.10 11.12 -22.81
N HIS A 504 4.43 11.89 -23.84
CA HIS A 504 3.97 11.61 -25.19
C HIS A 504 4.58 10.31 -25.70
N CYS A 505 3.73 9.50 -26.35
CA CYS A 505 4.10 8.23 -26.94
C CYS A 505 4.88 8.42 -28.25
N GLY A 506 4.59 9.49 -29.00
CA GLY A 506 5.39 9.92 -30.14
C GLY A 506 6.48 10.90 -29.75
N LEU A 507 7.41 11.17 -30.68
CA LEU A 507 8.48 12.15 -30.48
C LEU A 507 7.95 13.59 -30.59
N ASN A 508 8.60 14.52 -29.89
CA ASN A 508 8.36 15.96 -30.04
C ASN A 508 6.89 16.36 -29.87
N PHE A 509 6.28 15.96 -28.75
CA PHE A 509 4.93 16.31 -28.34
C PHE A 509 3.81 15.75 -29.24
N THR A 510 4.03 14.56 -29.83
CA THR A 510 3.08 13.93 -30.75
C THR A 510 2.44 12.67 -30.16
N GLY A 511 1.24 12.35 -30.65
CA GLY A 511 0.50 11.15 -30.28
C GLY A 511 -0.11 11.19 -28.88
N ASP A 512 -0.68 10.04 -28.50
CA ASP A 512 -1.24 9.78 -27.17
C ASP A 512 -0.19 9.97 -26.06
N THR A 513 -0.65 9.98 -24.82
CA THR A 513 0.22 9.96 -23.65
C THR A 513 0.12 8.68 -22.84
N VAL A 514 1.15 8.44 -22.02
CA VAL A 514 1.23 7.37 -21.03
C VAL A 514 1.74 7.93 -19.71
N PHE A 515 1.05 7.60 -18.62
CA PHE A 515 1.40 8.08 -17.28
C PHE A 515 2.48 7.22 -16.63
N PHE A 516 3.54 7.87 -16.15
CA PHE A 516 4.57 7.24 -15.33
C PHE A 516 4.51 7.84 -13.91
N PRO A 517 4.03 7.06 -12.92
CA PRO A 517 3.87 7.52 -11.55
C PRO A 517 5.22 7.66 -10.84
N ALA A 518 5.31 8.64 -9.94
CA ALA A 518 6.43 8.87 -9.04
C ALA A 518 6.38 7.95 -7.82
N SER A 519 6.57 6.66 -8.06
CA SER A 519 6.52 5.62 -7.03
C SER A 519 7.71 5.63 -6.07
N GLY A 520 8.69 6.54 -6.17
CA GLY A 520 9.90 6.49 -5.36
C GLY A 520 10.70 5.20 -5.56
N PHE A 521 11.45 4.78 -4.54
CA PHE A 521 12.24 3.55 -4.55
C PHE A 521 12.54 3.01 -3.15
N ARG A 522 13.03 1.77 -3.06
CA ARG A 522 13.62 1.19 -1.84
C ARG A 522 15.13 1.35 -1.84
N TYR A 523 15.67 1.90 -0.76
CA TYR A 523 17.09 2.23 -0.64
C TYR A 523 17.99 0.98 -0.56
N TYR A 524 19.12 1.02 -1.25
CA TYR A 524 19.93 -0.14 -1.64
C TYR A 524 20.57 -0.92 -0.47
N ASN A 525 20.76 -0.31 0.69
CA ASN A 525 21.40 -0.94 1.86
C ASN A 525 20.48 -1.10 3.08
N SER A 526 19.21 -0.70 2.98
CA SER A 526 18.27 -0.71 4.12
C SER A 526 16.86 -1.15 3.77
N ALA A 527 16.51 -1.23 2.48
CA ALA A 527 15.15 -1.42 1.98
C ALA A 527 14.15 -0.31 2.36
N VAL A 528 14.61 0.77 3.00
CA VAL A 528 13.76 1.89 3.44
C VAL A 528 13.21 2.60 2.20
N PRO A 529 11.90 2.86 2.13
CA PRO A 529 11.30 3.65 1.06
C PRO A 529 11.74 5.12 1.09
N ILE A 530 11.95 5.70 -0.09
CA ILE A 530 12.34 7.11 -0.22
C ILE A 530 11.65 7.74 -1.44
N ASN A 531 11.24 9.01 -1.31
CA ASN A 531 10.83 9.91 -2.39
C ASN A 531 9.51 9.52 -3.11
N VAL A 532 8.57 8.88 -2.42
CA VAL A 532 7.25 8.58 -3.02
C VAL A 532 6.50 9.89 -3.30
N GLY A 533 5.90 10.00 -4.49
CA GLY A 533 5.24 11.21 -5.00
C GLY A 533 6.19 12.24 -5.63
N SER A 534 7.52 12.10 -5.47
CA SER A 534 8.48 13.12 -5.94
C SER A 534 9.53 12.63 -6.92
N HIS A 535 9.92 11.35 -6.87
CA HIS A 535 10.94 10.79 -7.76
C HIS A 535 10.50 9.48 -8.38
N VAL A 536 11.09 9.19 -9.54
CA VAL A 536 10.74 8.02 -10.34
C VAL A 536 12.00 7.24 -10.69
N TYR A 537 11.90 5.91 -10.60
CA TYR A 537 12.98 4.99 -10.90
C TYR A 537 12.43 3.71 -11.53
N TYR A 538 12.83 3.41 -12.78
CA TYR A 538 12.42 2.21 -13.50
C TYR A 538 13.61 1.45 -14.06
N TRP A 539 13.75 0.19 -13.68
CA TRP A 539 14.83 -0.66 -14.18
C TRP A 539 14.74 -0.91 -15.69
N LEU A 540 15.92 -0.99 -16.30
CA LEU A 540 16.15 -1.45 -17.67
C LEU A 540 16.86 -2.81 -17.64
N ALA A 541 16.72 -3.59 -18.73
CA ALA A 541 17.24 -4.94 -18.82
C ALA A 541 18.77 -5.00 -18.71
N GLY A 542 19.47 -4.08 -19.38
CA GLY A 542 20.93 -4.00 -19.36
C GLY A 542 21.45 -3.25 -18.12
N PRO A 543 22.55 -3.70 -17.51
CA PRO A 543 23.18 -2.96 -16.42
C PRO A 543 24.10 -1.85 -16.94
N ASN A 544 24.40 -0.88 -16.08
CA ASN A 544 25.38 0.16 -16.39
C ASN A 544 26.83 -0.34 -16.26
N GLY A 545 27.08 -1.20 -15.28
CA GLY A 545 28.37 -1.85 -15.04
C GLY A 545 28.16 -3.05 -14.11
N THR A 546 29.24 -3.68 -13.64
CA THR A 546 29.15 -4.78 -12.65
C THR A 546 28.55 -4.31 -11.32
N TYR A 547 28.77 -3.05 -10.95
CA TYR A 547 28.26 -2.46 -9.71
C TYR A 547 26.89 -1.79 -9.85
N TYR A 548 26.67 -1.10 -10.97
CA TYR A 548 25.51 -0.22 -11.17
C TYR A 548 24.50 -0.82 -12.15
N GLY A 549 23.22 -0.70 -11.83
CA GLY A 549 22.13 -0.97 -12.77
C GLY A 549 21.88 0.23 -13.69
N CYS A 550 21.09 0.05 -14.75
CA CYS A 550 20.64 1.13 -15.63
C CYS A 550 19.12 1.32 -15.53
N TYR A 551 18.65 2.56 -15.52
CA TYR A 551 17.26 2.87 -15.23
C TYR A 551 16.83 4.23 -15.80
N LEU A 552 15.53 4.38 -16.02
CA LEU A 552 14.88 5.68 -16.23
C LEU A 552 14.72 6.38 -14.87
N THR A 553 15.05 7.66 -14.79
CA THR A 553 14.73 8.48 -13.62
C THR A 553 14.33 9.89 -13.99
N PHE A 554 13.33 10.42 -13.28
CA PHE A 554 12.84 11.78 -13.48
C PHE A 554 12.12 12.30 -12.24
N ARG A 555 11.92 13.62 -12.21
CA ARG A 555 11.06 14.35 -11.26
C ARG A 555 10.49 15.58 -11.95
N SER A 556 9.87 16.49 -11.19
CA SER A 556 9.23 17.69 -11.76
C SER A 556 10.15 18.62 -12.55
N PHE A 557 11.47 18.52 -12.41
CA PHE A 557 12.43 19.44 -13.02
C PHE A 557 13.62 18.78 -13.73
N TYR A 558 13.61 17.45 -13.90
CA TYR A 558 14.53 16.80 -14.84
C TYR A 558 13.93 15.50 -15.37
N VAL A 559 14.39 15.07 -16.54
CA VAL A 559 14.13 13.74 -17.11
C VAL A 559 15.46 13.14 -17.59
N ARG A 560 15.78 11.93 -17.12
CA ARG A 560 16.98 11.18 -17.50
C ARG A 560 16.56 9.79 -17.98
N PRO A 561 16.40 9.61 -19.30
CA PRO A 561 15.94 8.35 -19.87
C PRO A 561 16.79 7.12 -19.54
N LEU A 562 18.09 7.34 -19.40
CA LEU A 562 19.10 6.29 -19.27
C LEU A 562 20.16 6.70 -18.25
N TYR A 563 19.90 6.51 -16.96
CA TYR A 563 20.83 6.84 -15.88
C TYR A 563 21.45 5.56 -15.28
N GLY A 564 22.62 5.68 -14.64
CA GLY A 564 23.44 4.51 -14.31
C GLY A 564 24.28 4.61 -13.04
N TYR A 565 23.86 5.41 -12.05
CA TYR A 565 24.66 5.68 -10.84
C TYR A 565 24.07 5.08 -9.55
N GLN A 566 23.06 4.21 -9.65
CA GLN A 566 22.48 3.52 -8.49
C GLN A 566 22.85 2.04 -8.45
N CYS A 567 23.04 1.58 -7.22
CA CYS A 567 23.46 0.21 -6.91
C CYS A 567 22.43 -0.79 -7.42
N ARG A 568 22.89 -1.96 -7.91
CA ARG A 568 22.01 -3.05 -8.37
C ARG A 568 21.04 -3.53 -7.29
N SER A 569 21.36 -3.36 -6.01
CA SER A 569 20.49 -3.73 -4.90
C SER A 569 19.37 -2.72 -4.60
N ALA A 570 19.31 -1.56 -5.26
CA ALA A 570 18.16 -0.67 -5.09
C ALA A 570 16.86 -1.37 -5.57
N GLY A 571 15.74 -1.08 -4.90
CA GLY A 571 14.43 -1.58 -5.32
C GLY A 571 13.72 -0.56 -6.18
N PHE A 572 13.62 -0.80 -7.50
CA PHE A 572 12.92 0.09 -8.45
C PHE A 572 11.67 -0.56 -9.03
N GLY A 573 10.78 0.27 -9.55
CA GLY A 573 9.64 -0.21 -10.32
C GLY A 573 10.07 -0.85 -11.64
N VAL A 574 9.20 -1.66 -12.22
CA VAL A 574 9.37 -2.24 -13.55
C VAL A 574 8.17 -1.87 -14.39
N ARG A 575 8.42 -1.46 -15.63
CA ARG A 575 7.41 -1.13 -16.63
C ARG A 575 7.58 -2.06 -17.83
N PRO A 576 6.90 -3.22 -17.88
CA PRO A 576 7.22 -4.25 -18.87
C PRO A 576 7.02 -3.79 -20.32
N CYS A 577 7.88 -4.29 -21.21
CA CYS A 577 7.81 -4.10 -22.66
C CYS A 577 7.38 -5.41 -23.32
N GLN A 578 6.60 -5.37 -24.40
CA GLN A 578 6.18 -6.57 -25.13
C GLN A 578 7.40 -7.30 -25.72
N GLU A 579 7.35 -8.63 -25.72
CA GLU A 579 8.44 -9.51 -26.21
C GLU A 579 8.70 -9.43 -27.71
#